data_AF-A0A2E0CP85-F1
#
_entry.id   AF-A0A2E0CP85-F1
#
_cell.length_a   1.000
_cell.length_b   1.000
_cell.length_c   1.000
_cell.angle_alpha   90.00
_cell.angle_beta   90.00
_cell.angle_gamma   90.00
#
_symmetry.space_group_name_H-M   'P 1'
#
loop_
_entity.id
_entity.type
_entity.pdbx_description
1 polymer ?
#
loop_
_entity_poly.entity_id
_entity_poly.type
_entity_poly.pdbx_seq_one_letter_code
_entity_poly.pdbx_strand_id
1 'polypeptide(L)'
;IAGHSDFGFENVEPAFGSSSSFIELEPDMSGTSTLYVSQNATGEWIETTDGGDFEENNVPQWTPIFLDRGELTFSTAGTIVSPNSMITLKSADVTGGNIDLDYQRSTQFNSPFSVLSQTQNGRPEGDLVGVSIGDNGLVEASYSNGSQKSLGKILIANFATPKGLRQIGDTTFSQSSKSGEAVLNEPGAAGYGTIRAGARERSNVDLTSELVDLITAQRNFQANAKAIETSSSLTQTIINIRG
;
A
#
# COMPACT_ATOMS: atom_id res chain seq x y z
N ILE A 1 -65.89 -30.24 -15.10
CA ILE A 1 -66.71 -29.33 -15.93
C ILE A 1 -66.08 -29.35 -17.31
N ALA A 2 -66.73 -29.98 -18.30
CA ALA A 2 -66.25 -29.96 -19.68
C ALA A 2 -66.46 -28.55 -20.26
N GLY A 3 -65.44 -27.99 -20.91
CA GLY A 3 -65.46 -26.64 -21.46
C GLY A 3 -66.38 -26.50 -22.67
N HIS A 4 -66.87 -25.28 -22.92
CA HIS A 4 -67.78 -24.94 -24.02
C HIS A 4 -67.13 -25.19 -25.40
N SER A 5 -67.93 -25.62 -26.38
CA SER A 5 -67.49 -26.13 -27.70
C SER A 5 -66.75 -25.12 -28.57
N ASP A 6 -66.93 -23.81 -28.32
CA ASP A 6 -66.29 -22.76 -29.14
C ASP A 6 -64.76 -22.74 -29.02
N PHE A 7 -64.20 -23.39 -28.00
CA PHE A 7 -62.76 -23.41 -27.74
C PHE A 7 -62.08 -24.75 -28.08
N GLY A 8 -62.78 -25.71 -28.69
CA GLY A 8 -62.16 -26.95 -29.20
C GLY A 8 -61.67 -27.95 -28.13
N PHE A 9 -62.17 -27.85 -26.90
CA PHE A 9 -61.75 -28.70 -25.76
C PHE A 9 -62.71 -29.87 -25.47
N GLU A 10 -63.54 -30.26 -26.44
CA GLU A 10 -64.60 -31.26 -26.29
C GLU A 10 -64.11 -32.71 -26.08
N ASN A 11 -62.84 -33.00 -26.38
CA ASN A 11 -62.23 -34.33 -26.25
C ASN A 11 -61.00 -34.39 -25.32
N VAL A 12 -60.80 -33.40 -24.44
CA VAL A 12 -59.69 -33.42 -23.49
C VAL A 12 -60.17 -33.96 -22.15
N GLU A 13 -59.60 -35.10 -21.73
CA GLU A 13 -59.84 -35.66 -20.39
C GLU A 13 -59.43 -34.66 -19.30
N PRO A 14 -60.30 -34.35 -18.31
CA PRO A 14 -59.95 -33.45 -17.23
C PRO A 14 -58.89 -34.09 -16.32
N ALA A 15 -57.68 -33.54 -16.33
CA ALA A 15 -56.62 -33.87 -15.38
C ALA A 15 -56.45 -32.72 -14.37
N PHE A 16 -56.35 -33.06 -13.07
CA PHE A 16 -55.94 -32.09 -12.06
C PHE A 16 -54.41 -31.94 -12.15
N GLY A 17 -53.93 -30.70 -12.27
CA GLY A 17 -52.50 -30.42 -12.16
C GLY A 17 -51.99 -30.76 -10.76
N SER A 18 -50.86 -31.46 -10.68
CA SER A 18 -50.19 -31.72 -9.40
C SER A 18 -49.70 -30.40 -8.80
N SER A 19 -50.13 -30.09 -7.57
CA SER A 19 -49.55 -28.98 -6.82
C SER A 19 -48.12 -29.32 -6.44
N SER A 20 -47.16 -28.46 -6.79
CA SER A 20 -45.80 -28.52 -6.26
C SER A 20 -45.86 -28.37 -4.74
N SER A 21 -45.48 -29.43 -4.01
CA SER A 21 -45.24 -29.32 -2.57
C SER A 21 -43.94 -28.55 -2.34
N PHE A 22 -44.02 -27.48 -1.57
CA PHE A 22 -42.84 -26.76 -1.09
C PHE A 22 -42.31 -27.48 0.15
N ILE A 23 -41.03 -27.85 0.13
CA ILE A 23 -40.32 -28.34 1.30
C ILE A 23 -39.60 -27.13 1.88
N GLU A 24 -39.93 -26.77 3.11
CA GLU A 24 -39.20 -25.75 3.87
C GLU A 24 -37.94 -26.41 4.44
N LEU A 25 -36.77 -25.95 3.97
CA LEU A 25 -35.48 -26.45 4.44
C LEU A 25 -35.11 -25.72 5.73
N GLU A 26 -34.85 -26.44 6.80
CA GLU A 26 -34.26 -25.86 8.01
C GLU A 26 -32.75 -25.72 7.81
N PRO A 27 -32.18 -24.49 7.86
CA PRO A 27 -30.75 -24.31 7.71
C PRO A 27 -30.00 -24.86 8.93
N ASP A 28 -28.93 -25.63 8.68
CA ASP A 28 -27.99 -26.08 9.71
C ASP A 28 -27.37 -24.86 10.42
N MET A 29 -27.69 -24.69 11.70
CA MET A 29 -27.17 -23.61 12.53
C MET A 29 -25.80 -23.93 13.16
N SER A 30 -25.25 -25.13 12.95
CA SER A 30 -24.00 -25.59 13.59
C SER A 30 -22.76 -25.50 12.69
N GLY A 31 -22.91 -25.45 11.36
CA GLY A 31 -21.81 -25.15 10.42
C GLY A 31 -20.63 -26.13 10.44
N THR A 32 -20.83 -27.35 10.95
CA THR A 32 -19.74 -28.33 11.18
C THR A 32 -19.72 -29.50 10.18
N SER A 33 -20.70 -29.63 9.28
CA SER A 33 -20.71 -30.68 8.24
C SER A 33 -21.36 -30.22 6.94
N THR A 34 -20.82 -30.66 5.81
CA THR A 34 -21.43 -30.49 4.48
C THR A 34 -22.67 -31.40 4.38
N LEU A 35 -23.83 -30.80 4.17
CA LEU A 35 -25.08 -31.52 3.94
C LEU A 35 -25.29 -31.71 2.43
N TYR A 36 -25.55 -32.93 2.00
CA TYR A 36 -25.88 -33.29 0.63
C TYR A 36 -27.36 -33.64 0.56
N VAL A 37 -28.09 -33.09 -0.41
CA VAL A 37 -29.50 -33.42 -0.64
C VAL A 37 -29.59 -34.30 -1.87
N SER A 38 -30.12 -35.51 -1.71
CA SER A 38 -30.27 -36.49 -2.79
C SER A 38 -31.72 -36.94 -2.93
N GLN A 39 -32.20 -37.12 -4.16
CA GLN A 39 -33.55 -37.61 -4.42
C GLN A 39 -33.53 -39.14 -4.54
N ASN A 40 -34.36 -39.83 -3.76
CA ASN A 40 -34.50 -41.28 -3.90
C ASN A 40 -35.32 -41.65 -5.16
N ALA A 41 -35.28 -42.94 -5.55
CA ALA A 41 -35.96 -43.44 -6.74
C ALA A 41 -37.50 -43.28 -6.71
N THR A 42 -38.07 -42.92 -5.56
CA THR A 42 -39.50 -42.65 -5.34
C THR A 42 -39.83 -41.14 -5.36
N GLY A 43 -38.85 -40.28 -5.64
CA GLY A 43 -39.04 -38.83 -5.78
C GLY A 43 -38.99 -38.06 -4.46
N GLU A 44 -38.67 -38.71 -3.35
CA GLU A 44 -38.56 -38.13 -2.02
C GLU A 44 -37.13 -37.61 -1.80
N TRP A 45 -37.00 -36.38 -1.32
CA TRP A 45 -35.71 -35.74 -1.06
C TRP A 45 -35.22 -36.11 0.33
N ILE A 46 -34.01 -36.66 0.40
CA ILE A 46 -33.37 -37.12 1.63
C ILE A 46 -32.08 -36.32 1.83
N GLU A 47 -31.93 -35.75 3.02
CA GLU A 47 -30.70 -35.10 3.46
C GLU A 47 -29.74 -36.15 4.01
N THR A 48 -28.50 -36.14 3.51
CA THR A 48 -27.42 -37.04 3.94
C THR A 48 -26.12 -36.27 4.11
N THR A 49 -25.27 -36.72 5.03
CA THR A 49 -23.91 -36.17 5.22
C THR A 49 -22.85 -36.96 4.47
N ASP A 50 -23.24 -38.00 3.73
CA ASP A 50 -22.33 -38.85 2.93
C ASP A 50 -22.37 -38.44 1.46
N GLY A 51 -21.23 -37.95 0.94
CA GLY A 51 -21.11 -37.37 -0.41
C GLY A 51 -21.06 -38.40 -1.55
N GLY A 52 -20.95 -39.70 -1.24
CA GLY A 52 -20.94 -40.78 -2.24
C GLY A 52 -19.91 -40.57 -3.36
N ASP A 53 -20.27 -40.95 -4.59
CA ASP A 53 -19.42 -40.87 -5.80
C ASP A 53 -19.41 -39.46 -6.46
N PHE A 54 -19.63 -38.38 -5.70
CA PHE A 54 -19.70 -37.02 -6.24
C PHE A 54 -18.30 -36.50 -6.66
N GLU A 55 -18.12 -36.27 -7.97
CA GLU A 55 -16.94 -35.64 -8.56
C GLU A 55 -17.34 -34.28 -9.17
N GLU A 56 -16.67 -33.19 -8.76
CA GLU A 56 -16.97 -31.80 -9.16
C GLU A 56 -17.01 -31.58 -10.68
N ASN A 57 -16.34 -32.44 -11.44
CA ASN A 57 -16.19 -32.34 -12.89
C ASN A 57 -17.23 -33.13 -13.71
N ASN A 58 -18.21 -33.79 -13.06
CA ASN A 58 -19.18 -34.66 -13.74
C ASN A 58 -20.62 -34.39 -13.32
N VAL A 59 -21.07 -33.14 -13.47
CA VAL A 59 -22.46 -32.73 -13.18
C VAL A 59 -23.30 -32.74 -14.47
N PRO A 60 -24.43 -33.47 -14.55
CA PRO A 60 -25.34 -33.48 -15.71
C PRO A 60 -25.94 -32.11 -16.02
N GLN A 61 -26.43 -31.93 -17.26
CA GLN A 61 -26.92 -30.67 -17.87
C GLN A 61 -28.12 -29.99 -17.16
N TRP A 62 -28.57 -30.49 -16.00
CA TRP A 62 -29.54 -29.77 -15.19
C TRP A 62 -29.28 -29.94 -13.69
N THR A 63 -29.07 -28.79 -13.05
CA THR A 63 -28.90 -28.53 -11.62
C THR A 63 -29.92 -27.45 -11.25
N PRO A 64 -30.56 -27.50 -10.06
CA PRO A 64 -31.40 -26.40 -9.63
C PRO A 64 -30.59 -25.10 -9.57
N ILE A 65 -31.11 -24.10 -10.26
CA ILE A 65 -30.47 -22.82 -10.60
C ILE A 65 -30.63 -21.86 -9.42
N PHE A 66 -29.51 -21.47 -8.79
CA PHE A 66 -29.47 -20.18 -8.15
C PHE A 66 -29.34 -19.13 -9.26
N LEU A 67 -30.30 -18.22 -9.29
CA LEU A 67 -30.49 -17.23 -10.34
C LEU A 67 -29.20 -16.48 -10.68
N ASP A 68 -29.07 -16.14 -11.96
CA ASP A 68 -27.86 -15.69 -12.65
C ASP A 68 -26.89 -14.85 -11.81
N ARG A 69 -25.59 -15.04 -12.06
CA ARG A 69 -24.54 -14.16 -11.54
C ARG A 69 -24.91 -12.70 -11.83
N GLY A 70 -25.25 -11.94 -10.79
CA GLY A 70 -25.66 -10.54 -10.90
C GLY A 70 -27.09 -10.23 -10.44
N GLU A 71 -27.88 -11.19 -9.97
CA GLU A 71 -29.18 -10.88 -9.37
C GLU A 71 -29.04 -10.23 -7.98
N LEU A 72 -29.74 -9.11 -7.79
CA LEU A 72 -29.87 -8.42 -6.50
C LEU A 72 -31.29 -8.66 -5.96
N THR A 73 -31.38 -9.41 -4.86
CA THR A 73 -32.66 -9.69 -4.19
C THR A 73 -32.75 -8.85 -2.92
N PHE A 74 -33.91 -8.25 -2.67
CA PHE A 74 -34.18 -7.42 -1.50
C PHE A 74 -35.31 -8.01 -0.66
N SER A 75 -35.27 -7.77 0.65
CA SER A 75 -36.35 -8.12 1.58
C SER A 75 -37.52 -7.14 1.46
N THR A 76 -38.67 -7.48 2.05
CA THR A 76 -39.82 -6.56 2.17
C THR A 76 -39.48 -5.28 2.95
N ALA A 77 -38.39 -5.27 3.72
CA ALA A 77 -37.88 -4.10 4.44
C ALA A 77 -36.91 -3.25 3.58
N GLY A 78 -36.64 -3.62 2.33
CA GLY A 78 -35.76 -2.89 1.42
C GLY A 78 -34.27 -3.14 1.64
N THR A 79 -33.90 -4.07 2.52
CA THR A 79 -32.50 -4.49 2.73
C THR A 79 -32.11 -5.56 1.71
N ILE A 80 -30.84 -5.60 1.32
CA ILE A 80 -30.35 -6.66 0.44
C ILE A 80 -30.36 -8.02 1.16
N VAL A 81 -30.80 -9.06 0.44
CA VAL A 81 -30.85 -10.46 0.87
C VAL A 81 -29.87 -11.30 0.06
N SER A 82 -29.71 -10.99 -1.23
CA SER A 82 -28.69 -11.56 -2.10
C SER A 82 -28.06 -10.45 -2.95
N PRO A 83 -26.73 -10.39 -3.11
CA PRO A 83 -25.74 -11.29 -2.51
C PRO A 83 -25.49 -11.01 -1.01
N ASN A 84 -25.27 -12.07 -0.22
CA ASN A 84 -24.93 -11.98 1.19
C ASN A 84 -23.43 -11.71 1.45
N SER A 85 -22.59 -11.89 0.43
CA SER A 85 -21.14 -11.64 0.44
C SER A 85 -20.71 -10.88 -0.81
N MET A 86 -19.43 -10.49 -0.88
CA MET A 86 -18.86 -9.95 -2.12
C MET A 86 -18.97 -10.98 -3.25
N ILE A 87 -19.31 -10.51 -4.45
CA ILE A 87 -19.35 -11.31 -5.68
C ILE A 87 -18.00 -11.19 -6.37
N THR A 88 -17.28 -12.29 -6.49
CA THR A 88 -16.00 -12.35 -7.21
C THR A 88 -16.21 -12.69 -8.68
N LEU A 89 -16.00 -11.73 -9.57
CA LEU A 89 -15.93 -11.97 -11.01
C LEU A 89 -14.53 -12.43 -11.38
N LYS A 90 -14.41 -13.72 -11.72
CA LYS A 90 -13.19 -14.29 -12.27
C LYS A 90 -13.13 -13.98 -13.76
N SER A 91 -12.02 -13.40 -14.22
CA SER A 91 -11.72 -13.22 -15.63
C SER A 91 -10.43 -13.96 -15.97
N ALA A 92 -10.44 -14.75 -17.04
CA ALA A 92 -9.25 -15.43 -17.54
C ALA A 92 -8.33 -14.49 -18.33
N ASP A 93 -8.88 -13.39 -18.85
CA ASP A 93 -8.21 -12.50 -19.79
C ASP A 93 -7.65 -11.21 -19.14
N VAL A 94 -8.02 -10.92 -17.89
CA VAL A 94 -7.54 -9.72 -17.17
C VAL A 94 -6.28 -10.07 -16.38
N THR A 95 -5.14 -9.54 -16.83
CA THR A 95 -3.88 -9.55 -16.08
C THR A 95 -4.06 -8.73 -14.80
N GLY A 96 -4.21 -9.39 -13.65
CA GLY A 96 -4.41 -8.69 -12.36
C GLY A 96 -5.38 -9.36 -11.40
N GLY A 97 -6.11 -10.39 -11.83
CA GLY A 97 -6.92 -11.23 -10.95
C GLY A 97 -8.42 -10.93 -10.97
N ASN A 98 -9.10 -11.33 -9.91
CA ASN A 98 -10.56 -11.27 -9.83
C ASN A 98 -11.05 -9.86 -9.46
N ILE A 99 -12.25 -9.50 -9.91
CA ILE A 99 -12.93 -8.26 -9.52
C ILE A 99 -13.98 -8.61 -8.47
N ASP A 100 -13.83 -8.09 -7.26
CA ASP A 100 -14.83 -8.24 -6.20
C ASP A 100 -15.83 -7.08 -6.25
N LEU A 101 -17.11 -7.40 -6.36
CA LEU A 101 -18.21 -6.45 -6.32
C LEU A 101 -18.94 -6.56 -4.99
N ASP A 102 -19.07 -5.44 -4.31
CA ASP A 102 -19.81 -5.32 -3.05
C ASP A 102 -21.09 -4.51 -3.26
N TYR A 103 -22.23 -5.18 -3.09
CA TYR A 103 -23.56 -4.58 -3.15
C TYR A 103 -24.25 -4.55 -1.78
N GLN A 104 -23.58 -4.92 -0.69
CA GLN A 104 -24.20 -5.09 0.64
C GLN A 104 -24.87 -3.80 1.18
N ARG A 105 -24.45 -2.64 0.66
CA ARG A 105 -24.99 -1.32 1.03
C ARG A 105 -26.16 -0.86 0.16
N SER A 106 -26.63 -1.69 -0.77
CA SER A 106 -27.74 -1.37 -1.66
C SER A 106 -29.07 -1.52 -0.92
N THR A 107 -30.02 -0.62 -1.21
CA THR A 107 -31.36 -0.64 -0.61
C THR A 107 -32.42 -0.44 -1.68
N GLN A 108 -33.58 -1.05 -1.50
CA GLN A 108 -34.74 -0.88 -2.39
C GLN A 108 -35.86 -0.13 -1.68
N PHE A 109 -36.24 1.02 -2.23
CA PHE A 109 -37.38 1.83 -1.79
C PHE A 109 -38.23 2.25 -2.99
N ASN A 110 -39.46 2.71 -2.73
CA ASN A 110 -40.35 3.28 -3.75
C ASN A 110 -39.90 4.70 -4.15
N SER A 111 -38.71 4.80 -4.74
CA SER A 111 -38.07 6.02 -5.23
C SER A 111 -37.36 5.70 -6.55
N PRO A 112 -37.14 6.68 -7.43
CA PRO A 112 -36.27 6.50 -8.58
C PRO A 112 -34.89 5.96 -8.17
N PHE A 113 -34.33 5.09 -9.00
CA PHE A 113 -33.00 4.53 -8.81
C PHE A 113 -31.94 5.63 -8.75
N SER A 114 -31.01 5.51 -7.81
CA SER A 114 -29.88 6.43 -7.66
C SER A 114 -28.65 5.72 -7.10
N VAL A 115 -27.48 6.03 -7.64
CA VAL A 115 -26.19 5.53 -7.13
C VAL A 115 -25.68 6.50 -6.08
N LEU A 116 -25.76 6.10 -4.81
CA LEU A 116 -25.35 6.95 -3.69
C LEU A 116 -23.84 6.97 -3.45
N SER A 117 -23.14 5.89 -3.78
CA SER A 117 -21.69 5.78 -3.60
C SER A 117 -21.14 4.75 -4.58
N GLN A 118 -20.02 5.08 -5.21
CA GLN A 118 -19.27 4.18 -6.08
C GLN A 118 -17.79 4.38 -5.78
N THR A 119 -17.09 3.29 -5.47
CA THR A 119 -15.66 3.30 -5.19
C THR A 119 -15.00 2.10 -5.86
N GLN A 120 -13.79 2.30 -6.37
CA GLN A 120 -12.96 1.22 -6.91
C GLN A 120 -11.53 1.36 -6.39
N ASN A 121 -10.85 0.24 -6.20
CA ASN A 121 -9.43 0.19 -5.83
C ASN A 121 -8.49 -0.02 -7.03
N GLY A 122 -9.04 -0.36 -8.21
CA GLY A 122 -8.28 -0.54 -9.44
C GLY A 122 -7.83 0.78 -10.06
N ARG A 123 -6.59 0.78 -10.58
CA ARG A 123 -6.00 1.91 -11.31
C ARG A 123 -5.22 1.38 -12.53
N PRO A 124 -5.16 2.12 -13.64
CA PRO A 124 -4.34 1.75 -14.77
C PRO A 124 -2.85 1.74 -14.37
N GLU A 125 -2.03 1.03 -15.14
CA GLU A 125 -0.58 1.12 -14.97
C GLU A 125 -0.11 2.57 -15.17
N GLY A 126 0.86 2.98 -14.36
CA GLY A 126 1.39 4.32 -14.36
C GLY A 126 2.91 4.29 -14.33
N ASP A 127 3.51 5.13 -15.16
CA ASP A 127 4.95 5.34 -15.17
C ASP A 127 5.34 6.27 -14.03
N LEU A 128 6.59 6.14 -13.56
CA LEU A 128 7.14 7.05 -12.57
C LEU A 128 7.30 8.46 -13.16
N VAL A 129 6.58 9.43 -12.60
CA VAL A 129 6.60 10.84 -13.05
C VAL A 129 7.56 11.67 -12.20
N GLY A 130 7.67 11.36 -10.91
CA GLY A 130 8.52 12.13 -10.02
C GLY A 130 8.81 11.44 -8.71
N VAL A 131 9.88 11.89 -8.06
CA VAL A 131 10.24 11.51 -6.70
C VAL A 131 10.36 12.78 -5.89
N SER A 132 9.69 12.80 -4.75
CA SER A 132 9.76 13.89 -3.78
C SER A 132 10.26 13.36 -2.45
N ILE A 133 10.91 14.22 -1.68
CA ILE A 133 11.40 13.92 -0.34
C ILE A 133 10.76 14.95 0.58
N GLY A 134 9.95 14.49 1.54
CA GLY A 134 9.34 15.33 2.55
C GLY A 134 10.35 15.80 3.60
N ASP A 135 9.96 16.79 4.40
CA ASP A 135 10.83 17.37 5.44
C ASP A 135 11.15 16.38 6.58
N ASN A 136 10.29 15.37 6.73
CA ASN A 136 10.47 14.21 7.62
C ASN A 136 11.35 13.09 7.00
N GLY A 137 11.94 13.34 5.83
CA GLY A 137 12.76 12.38 5.09
C GLY A 137 11.99 11.27 4.38
N LEU A 138 10.65 11.33 4.33
CA LEU A 138 9.85 10.35 3.58
C LEU A 138 10.07 10.54 2.08
N VAL A 139 10.49 9.48 1.40
CA VAL A 139 10.66 9.46 -0.05
C VAL A 139 9.38 8.92 -0.68
N GLU A 140 8.71 9.76 -1.45
CA GLU A 140 7.46 9.43 -2.13
C GLU A 140 7.63 9.50 -3.65
N ALA A 141 7.24 8.43 -4.32
CA ALA A 141 7.17 8.35 -5.77
C ALA A 141 5.75 8.65 -6.25
N SER A 142 5.65 9.56 -7.23
CA SER A 142 4.40 9.92 -7.89
C SER A 142 4.36 9.29 -9.28
N TYR A 143 3.24 8.65 -9.60
CA TYR A 143 3.02 7.94 -10.86
C TYR A 143 2.02 8.68 -11.75
N SER A 144 2.08 8.44 -13.07
CA SER A 144 1.19 9.09 -14.05
C SER A 144 -0.28 8.72 -13.90
N ASN A 145 -0.58 7.61 -13.22
CA ASN A 145 -1.94 7.18 -12.87
C ASN A 145 -2.50 7.90 -11.62
N GLY A 146 -1.81 8.91 -11.09
CA GLY A 146 -2.22 9.69 -9.91
C GLY A 146 -1.96 8.97 -8.57
N SER A 147 -1.37 7.78 -8.58
CA SER A 147 -0.99 7.07 -7.36
C SER A 147 0.31 7.64 -6.78
N GLN A 148 0.40 7.64 -5.46
CA GLN A 148 1.63 7.94 -4.74
C GLN A 148 2.04 6.70 -3.94
N LYS A 149 3.33 6.37 -3.98
CA LYS A 149 3.89 5.24 -3.22
C LYS A 149 5.05 5.73 -2.38
N SER A 150 4.98 5.47 -1.08
CA SER A 150 6.14 5.65 -0.20
C SER A 150 7.17 4.57 -0.52
N LEU A 151 8.39 5.00 -0.87
CA LEU A 151 9.50 4.11 -1.20
C LEU A 151 10.37 3.79 0.01
N GLY A 152 10.49 4.73 0.93
CA GLY A 152 11.33 4.60 2.11
C GLY A 152 11.49 5.91 2.85
N LYS A 153 12.31 5.90 3.90
CA LYS A 153 12.58 7.08 4.72
C LYS A 153 14.09 7.23 4.93
N ILE A 154 14.57 8.47 4.82
CA ILE A 154 15.95 8.84 5.13
C ILE A 154 16.07 9.01 6.64
N LEU A 155 17.08 8.39 7.24
CA LEU A 155 17.41 8.55 8.65
C LEU A 155 18.61 9.49 8.83
N ILE A 156 18.63 10.22 9.93
CA ILE A 156 19.75 11.09 10.32
C ILE A 156 20.47 10.45 11.50
N ALA A 157 21.80 10.42 11.42
CA ALA A 157 22.66 10.04 12.53
C ALA A 157 23.07 11.29 13.31
N ASN A 158 22.89 11.26 14.63
CA ASN A 158 23.45 12.25 15.54
C ASN A 158 24.54 11.59 16.39
N PHE A 159 25.56 12.37 16.75
CA PHE A 159 26.67 11.93 17.59
C PHE A 159 26.75 12.83 18.82
N ALA A 160 27.04 12.25 19.98
CA ALA A 160 27.17 13.01 21.22
C ALA A 160 28.22 14.13 21.12
N THR A 161 29.32 13.88 20.41
CA THR A 161 30.36 14.89 20.15
C THR A 161 30.74 14.94 18.66
N PRO A 162 30.15 15.85 17.87
CA PRO A 162 30.43 15.98 16.44
C PRO A 162 31.90 16.30 16.12
N LYS A 163 32.56 17.12 16.95
CA LYS A 163 34.00 17.45 16.80
C LYS A 163 34.94 16.25 17.00
N GLY A 164 34.42 15.17 17.59
CA GLY A 164 35.16 13.92 17.78
C GLY A 164 35.15 13.03 16.55
N LEU A 165 34.39 13.36 15.51
CA LEU A 165 34.34 12.57 14.28
C LEU A 165 35.67 12.65 13.54
N ARG A 166 36.09 11.52 12.96
CA ARG A 166 37.31 11.46 12.16
C ARG A 166 36.96 11.64 10.70
N GLN A 167 37.44 12.73 10.10
CA GLN A 167 37.30 12.97 8.67
C GLN A 167 38.06 11.90 7.88
N ILE A 168 37.38 11.29 6.91
CA ILE A 168 37.96 10.24 6.04
C ILE A 168 38.17 10.70 4.60
N GLY A 169 37.62 11.87 4.22
CA GLY A 169 37.83 12.51 2.92
C GLY A 169 36.68 13.46 2.59
N ASP A 170 36.96 14.52 1.82
CA ASP A 170 36.01 15.56 1.41
C ASP A 170 35.08 16.03 2.56
N THR A 171 33.80 15.69 2.47
CA THR A 171 32.74 15.99 3.44
C THR A 171 32.28 14.75 4.21
N THR A 172 33.04 13.65 4.14
CA THR A 172 32.70 12.37 4.77
C THR A 172 33.43 12.20 6.09
N PHE A 173 32.66 11.82 7.10
CA PHE A 173 33.13 11.61 8.46
C PHE A 173 32.87 10.18 8.90
N SER A 174 33.77 9.63 9.71
CA SER A 174 33.64 8.31 10.33
C SER A 174 33.55 8.42 11.84
N GLN A 175 32.81 7.50 12.45
CA GLN A 175 32.73 7.36 13.90
C GLN A 175 34.12 7.08 14.49
N SER A 176 34.41 7.69 15.64
CA SER A 176 35.63 7.45 16.41
C SER A 176 35.29 7.21 17.88
N SER A 177 36.27 6.75 18.67
CA SER A 177 36.11 6.63 20.12
C SER A 177 35.79 7.97 20.81
N LYS A 178 36.16 9.10 20.21
CA LYS A 178 35.89 10.45 20.74
C LYS A 178 34.52 10.99 20.35
N SER A 179 33.88 10.49 19.29
CA SER A 179 32.55 10.98 18.86
C SER A 179 31.39 10.34 19.64
N GLY A 180 31.62 9.15 20.20
CA GLY A 180 30.57 8.27 20.68
C GLY A 180 29.91 7.49 19.55
N GLU A 181 28.89 6.69 19.89
CA GLU A 181 28.09 5.94 18.92
C GLU A 181 27.11 6.81 18.14
N ALA A 182 26.79 6.40 16.92
CA ALA A 182 25.78 7.03 16.09
C ALA A 182 24.38 6.70 16.60
N VAL A 183 23.57 7.71 16.93
CA VAL A 183 22.16 7.56 17.27
C VAL A 183 21.33 7.93 16.04
N LEU A 184 20.71 6.94 15.42
CA LEU A 184 19.86 7.10 14.25
C LEU A 184 18.43 7.45 14.66
N ASN A 185 17.85 8.47 14.03
CA ASN A 185 16.45 8.81 14.20
C ASN A 185 15.87 9.46 12.94
N GLU A 186 14.56 9.68 12.95
CA GLU A 186 13.85 10.33 11.86
C GLU A 186 14.12 11.84 11.84
N PRO A 187 14.23 12.45 10.64
CA PRO A 187 14.26 13.90 10.50
C PRO A 187 13.03 14.57 11.12
N GLY A 188 13.24 15.67 11.84
CA GLY A 188 12.20 16.40 12.56
C GLY A 188 11.78 15.79 13.91
N ALA A 189 12.36 14.65 14.32
CA ALA A 189 12.22 14.13 15.67
C ALA A 189 12.91 15.04 16.71
N ALA A 190 12.58 14.89 17.99
CA ALA A 190 13.16 15.71 19.06
C ALA A 190 14.70 15.58 19.08
N GLY A 191 15.39 16.71 18.92
CA GLY A 191 16.86 16.77 18.85
C GLY A 191 17.44 16.55 17.45
N TYR A 192 16.61 16.42 16.41
CA TYR A 192 17.01 16.27 15.01
C TYR A 192 16.45 17.40 14.16
N GLY A 193 17.24 17.86 13.17
CA GLY A 193 16.79 18.83 12.18
C GLY A 193 15.82 18.21 11.17
N THR A 194 15.11 19.06 10.42
CA THR A 194 14.32 18.65 9.26
C THR A 194 15.19 18.58 8.02
N ILE A 195 14.79 17.78 7.03
CA ILE A 195 15.42 17.79 5.71
C ILE A 195 14.75 18.88 4.88
N ARG A 196 15.52 19.52 3.99
CA ARG A 196 14.98 20.42 2.97
C ARG A 196 15.37 19.90 1.59
N ALA A 197 14.44 19.22 0.94
CA ALA A 197 14.67 18.65 -0.39
C ALA A 197 14.94 19.74 -1.43
N GLY A 198 15.85 19.46 -2.37
CA GLY A 198 16.21 20.37 -3.46
C GLY A 198 17.08 21.57 -3.04
N ALA A 199 17.38 21.75 -1.76
CA ALA A 199 18.31 22.76 -1.27
C ALA A 199 19.72 22.17 -1.07
N ARG A 200 20.75 23.00 -1.24
CA ARG A 200 22.14 22.67 -0.90
C ARG A 200 22.61 23.59 0.21
N GLU A 201 23.20 23.02 1.26
CA GLU A 201 23.82 23.79 2.33
C GLU A 201 25.09 24.47 1.80
N ARG A 202 25.25 25.76 2.13
CA ARG A 202 26.44 26.54 1.78
C ARG A 202 27.48 26.38 2.88
N SER A 203 28.76 26.55 2.52
CA SER A 203 29.84 26.61 3.49
C SER A 203 29.57 27.70 4.52
N ASN A 204 29.89 27.40 5.77
CA ASN A 204 29.83 28.33 6.90
C ASN A 204 31.06 29.25 7.01
N VAL A 205 31.92 29.27 5.99
CA VAL A 205 33.20 30.01 5.98
C VAL A 205 32.98 31.44 5.47
N ASP A 206 33.48 32.43 6.22
CA ASP A 206 33.52 33.82 5.81
C ASP A 206 34.88 34.15 5.17
N LEU A 207 34.85 34.44 3.86
CA LEU A 207 36.07 34.70 3.09
C LEU A 207 36.85 35.93 3.59
N THR A 208 36.17 36.90 4.20
CA THR A 208 36.84 38.13 4.66
C THR A 208 37.67 37.89 5.92
N SER A 209 37.15 37.12 6.88
CA SER A 209 37.90 36.74 8.08
C SER A 209 39.05 35.82 7.74
N GLU A 210 38.83 34.81 6.89
CA GLU A 210 39.88 33.88 6.46
C GLU A 210 41.05 34.61 5.77
N LEU A 211 40.75 35.64 4.98
CA LEU A 211 41.80 36.44 4.33
C LEU A 211 42.61 37.27 5.35
N VAL A 212 41.95 37.84 6.36
CA VAL A 212 42.64 38.59 7.43
C VAL A 212 43.52 37.66 8.27
N ASP A 213 43.03 36.46 8.58
CA ASP A 213 43.79 35.46 9.32
C ASP A 213 45.00 34.97 8.52
N LEU A 214 44.85 34.80 7.20
CA LEU A 214 45.95 34.48 6.29
C LEU A 214 47.02 35.59 6.29
N ILE A 215 46.61 36.86 6.15
CA ILE A 215 47.54 38.01 6.19
C ILE A 215 48.26 38.08 7.54
N THR A 216 47.55 37.79 8.63
CA THR A 216 48.13 37.79 9.98
C THR A 216 49.16 36.66 10.13
N ALA A 217 48.83 35.45 9.68
CA ALA A 217 49.77 34.33 9.66
C ALA A 217 51.02 34.62 8.82
N GLN A 218 50.86 35.26 7.65
CA GLN A 218 51.96 35.68 6.81
C GLN A 218 52.85 36.73 7.48
N ARG A 219 52.27 37.76 8.12
CA ARG A 219 53.02 38.77 8.87
C ARG A 219 53.81 38.15 10.03
N ASN A 220 53.20 37.21 10.75
CA ASN A 220 53.89 36.47 11.82
C ASN A 220 55.04 35.63 11.27
N PHE A 221 54.86 34.97 10.12
CA PHE A 221 55.93 34.23 9.47
C PHE A 221 57.08 35.15 9.02
N GLN A 222 56.77 36.31 8.42
CA GLN A 222 57.77 37.30 8.02
C GLN A 222 58.53 37.88 9.22
N ALA A 223 57.83 38.20 10.31
CA ALA A 223 58.45 38.67 11.55
C ALA A 223 59.40 37.61 12.14
N ASN A 224 58.96 36.35 12.20
CA ASN A 224 59.78 35.23 12.66
C ASN A 224 61.01 35.01 11.76
N ALA A 225 60.84 35.10 10.44
CA ALA A 225 61.96 35.00 9.49
C ALA A 225 62.97 36.13 9.66
N LYS A 226 62.52 37.38 9.86
CA LYS A 226 63.40 38.53 10.09
C LYS A 226 64.15 38.42 11.41
N ALA A 227 63.51 37.92 12.47
CA ALA A 227 64.16 37.63 13.74
C ALA A 227 65.29 36.59 13.57
N ILE A 228 65.06 35.54 12.76
CA ILE A 228 66.09 34.54 12.45
C ILE A 228 67.24 35.15 11.64
N GLU A 229 66.95 35.95 10.61
CA GLU A 229 67.98 36.58 9.76
C GLU A 229 68.88 37.51 10.58
N THR A 230 68.28 38.35 11.43
CA THR A 230 69.02 39.25 12.31
C THR A 230 69.88 38.48 13.31
N SER A 231 69.35 37.41 13.91
CA SER A 231 70.12 36.51 14.79
C SER A 231 71.30 35.83 14.06
N SER A 232 71.09 35.39 12.82
CA SER A 232 72.14 34.78 12.00
C SER A 232 73.22 35.79 11.62
N SER A 233 72.84 37.00 11.25
CA SER A 233 73.78 38.09 10.93
C SER A 233 74.65 38.45 12.15
N LEU A 234 74.03 38.60 13.32
CA LEU A 234 74.75 38.84 14.58
C LEU A 234 75.75 37.72 14.89
N THR A 235 75.35 36.47 14.70
CA THR A 235 76.21 35.31 14.91
C THR A 235 77.41 35.33 13.95
N GLN A 236 77.20 35.63 12.68
CA GLN A 236 78.28 35.74 11.70
C GLN A 236 79.26 36.88 12.03
N THR A 237 78.75 38.04 12.47
CA THR A 237 79.59 39.15 12.92
C THR A 237 80.46 38.75 14.11
N ILE A 238 79.92 38.01 15.08
CA ILE A 238 80.69 37.50 16.22
C ILE A 238 81.81 36.55 15.76
N ILE A 239 81.54 35.66 14.79
CA ILE A 239 82.54 34.74 14.24
C ILE A 239 83.66 35.52 13.54
N ASN A 240 83.32 36.54 12.75
CA ASN A 240 84.29 37.34 12.00
C ASN A 240 85.15 38.28 12.88
N ILE A 241 84.76 38.54 14.13
CA ILE A 241 85.56 39.32 15.10
C ILE A 241 86.61 38.44 15.81
N ARG A 242 86.44 37.11 15.77
CA ARG A 242 87.33 36.14 16.44
C ARG A 242 88.34 35.46 15.51
N GLY A 243 88.25 35.69 14.20
CA GLY A 243 89.25 35.28 13.20
C GLY A 243 90.08 36.47 12.75
#